data_AF-A0A914GNS7-F1
#
_entry.id   AF-A0A914GNS7-F1
#
_cell.length_a   1.000
_cell.length_b   1.000
_cell.length_c   1.000
_cell.angle_alpha   90.00
_cell.angle_beta   90.00
_cell.angle_gamma   90.00
#
_symmetry.space_group_name_H-M   'P 1'
#
loop_
_entity.id
_entity.type
_entity.pdbx_description
1 polymer ?
#
loop_
_entity_poly.entity_id
_entity_poly.type
_entity_poly.pdbx_seq_one_letter_code
_entity_poly.pdbx_strand_id
1 'polypeptide(L)'
;MKLLFIFCAIFVVAFFPTIILAQFPPPSKFECGRNEAENAFAALSVTLNCHPRLAHFNNCCIAHDKCYDNQLGRIECDNAFCNCLEMAAAGQLFCKSQADLFCNLVRQHGGQSYADVGIRKLG
;
A
#
# COMPACT_ATOMS: atom_id res chain seq x y z
N MET A 1 -14.26 -42.90 29.87
CA MET A 1 -14.72 -41.48 29.75
C MET A 1 -13.60 -40.45 29.82
N LYS A 2 -12.55 -40.58 30.65
CA LYS A 2 -11.42 -39.62 30.68
C LYS A 2 -10.62 -39.53 29.38
N LEU A 3 -10.48 -40.65 28.64
CA LEU A 3 -9.78 -40.67 27.34
C LEU A 3 -10.51 -39.87 26.25
N LEU A 4 -11.86 -39.83 26.27
CA LEU A 4 -12.67 -39.15 25.25
C LEU A 4 -12.54 -37.61 25.34
N PHE A 5 -12.34 -37.07 26.54
CA PHE A 5 -12.14 -35.63 26.75
C PHE A 5 -10.74 -35.15 26.32
N ILE A 6 -9.73 -36.01 26.42
CA ILE A 6 -8.35 -35.68 26.02
C ILE A 6 -8.22 -35.56 24.49
N PHE A 7 -8.89 -36.44 23.73
CA PHE A 7 -8.91 -36.34 22.26
C PHE A 7 -9.64 -35.09 21.74
N CYS A 8 -10.64 -34.60 22.46
CA CYS A 8 -11.38 -33.38 22.09
C CYS A 8 -10.53 -32.11 22.31
N ALA A 9 -9.74 -32.06 23.39
CA ALA A 9 -8.86 -30.93 23.69
C ALA A 9 -7.66 -30.81 22.73
N ILE A 10 -7.08 -31.94 22.31
CA ILE A 10 -5.92 -31.96 21.41
C ILE A 10 -6.29 -31.48 19.99
N PHE A 11 -7.50 -31.80 19.51
CA PHE A 11 -7.98 -31.31 18.21
C PHE A 11 -8.18 -29.79 18.20
N VAL A 12 -8.67 -29.20 19.30
CA VAL A 12 -8.86 -27.75 19.40
C VAL A 12 -7.51 -27.03 19.46
N VAL A 13 -6.54 -27.50 20.23
CA VAL A 13 -5.26 -26.78 20.43
C VAL A 13 -4.30 -26.94 19.24
N ALA A 14 -4.35 -28.07 18.50
CA ALA A 14 -3.48 -28.32 17.35
C ALA A 14 -4.03 -27.80 16.00
N PHE A 15 -5.36 -27.63 15.86
CA PHE A 15 -5.98 -27.12 14.63
C PHE A 15 -6.50 -25.68 14.72
N PHE A 16 -6.73 -25.09 15.90
CA PHE A 16 -7.14 -23.68 15.97
C PHE A 16 -6.05 -22.66 15.62
N PRO A 17 -4.75 -22.83 15.92
CA PRO A 17 -3.78 -21.77 15.64
C PRO A 17 -3.42 -21.66 14.14
N THR A 18 -3.66 -22.70 13.34
CA THR A 18 -3.41 -22.68 11.88
C THR A 18 -4.55 -22.05 11.08
N ILE A 19 -5.80 -22.17 11.54
CA ILE A 19 -6.97 -21.60 10.86
C ILE A 19 -7.00 -20.07 11.00
N ILE A 20 -6.54 -19.52 12.14
CA ILE A 20 -6.51 -18.07 12.37
C ILE A 20 -5.55 -17.36 11.40
N LEU A 21 -4.42 -17.99 11.03
CA LEU A 21 -3.46 -17.39 10.09
C LEU A 21 -3.94 -17.37 8.64
N ALA A 22 -4.88 -18.25 8.26
CA ALA A 22 -5.42 -18.32 6.90
C ALA A 22 -6.58 -17.34 6.63
N GLN A 23 -7.13 -16.73 7.70
CA GLN A 23 -8.24 -15.77 7.60
C GLN A 23 -7.75 -14.33 7.36
N PHE A 24 -6.49 -14.04 7.64
CA PHE A 24 -5.89 -12.77 7.27
C PHE A 24 -5.38 -12.90 5.84
N PRO A 25 -5.95 -12.16 4.87
CA PRO A 25 -5.32 -12.07 3.57
C PRO A 25 -3.86 -11.64 3.79
N PRO A 26 -2.89 -12.23 3.09
CA PRO A 26 -1.51 -11.75 3.18
C PRO A 26 -1.54 -10.24 2.97
N PRO A 27 -0.76 -9.46 3.74
CA PRO A 27 -0.72 -8.01 3.54
C PRO A 27 -0.49 -7.76 2.06
N SER A 28 -1.38 -6.97 1.45
CA SER A 28 -1.25 -6.58 0.05
C SER A 28 0.18 -6.08 -0.16
N LYS A 29 0.85 -6.55 -1.22
CA LYS A 29 2.18 -6.06 -1.57
C LYS A 29 2.16 -4.52 -1.59
N PHE A 30 3.13 -3.90 -0.94
CA PHE A 30 3.26 -2.45 -0.95
C PHE A 30 3.88 -2.01 -2.28
N GLU A 31 3.14 -1.22 -3.04
CA GLU A 31 3.44 -0.76 -4.39
C GLU A 31 3.31 0.77 -4.42
N CYS A 32 4.42 1.44 -4.15
CA CYS A 32 4.53 2.89 -4.19
C CYS A 32 5.94 3.32 -4.61
N GLY A 33 6.29 2.99 -5.83
CA GLY A 33 7.64 3.13 -6.38
C GLY A 33 7.80 2.32 -7.67
N ARG A 34 8.80 2.67 -8.49
CA ARG A 34 9.01 2.04 -9.80
C ARG A 34 9.74 0.71 -9.73
N ASN A 35 10.44 0.47 -8.63
CA ASN A 35 11.28 -0.70 -8.41
C ASN A 35 11.22 -1.11 -6.94
N GLU A 36 11.82 -2.27 -6.63
CA GLU A 36 11.79 -2.85 -5.29
C GLU A 36 12.42 -1.95 -4.22
N ALA A 37 13.50 -1.23 -4.56
CA ALA A 37 14.18 -0.34 -3.63
C ALA A 37 13.31 0.89 -3.28
N GLU A 38 12.67 1.51 -4.27
CA GLU A 38 11.73 2.62 -4.07
C GLU A 38 10.50 2.15 -3.25
N ASN A 39 9.96 0.97 -3.56
CA ASN A 39 8.86 0.36 -2.80
C ASN A 39 9.23 0.12 -1.34
N ALA A 40 10.42 -0.45 -1.08
CA ALA A 40 10.90 -0.70 0.28
C ALA A 40 11.12 0.60 1.05
N PHE A 41 11.70 1.62 0.42
CA PHE A 41 11.88 2.94 1.04
C PHE A 41 10.53 3.58 1.40
N ALA A 42 9.58 3.58 0.46
CA ALA A 42 8.25 4.13 0.70
C ALA A 42 7.50 3.35 1.79
N ALA A 43 7.55 2.02 1.79
CA ALA A 43 6.95 1.18 2.82
C ALA A 43 7.53 1.49 4.20
N LEU A 44 8.86 1.60 4.32
CA LEU A 44 9.54 1.95 5.57
C LEU A 44 9.15 3.35 6.03
N SER A 45 9.16 4.33 5.12
CA SER A 45 8.81 5.73 5.40
C SER A 45 7.39 5.87 5.95
N VAL A 46 6.41 5.18 5.33
CA VAL A 46 5.02 5.17 5.82
C VAL A 46 4.89 4.34 7.10
N THR A 47 5.60 3.22 7.24
CA THR A 47 5.56 2.42 8.47
C THR A 47 6.06 3.20 9.69
N LEU A 48 7.15 3.95 9.56
CA LEU A 48 7.74 4.68 10.68
C LEU A 48 6.90 5.89 11.11
N ASN A 49 6.25 6.56 10.16
CA ASN A 49 5.55 7.83 10.42
C ASN A 49 4.03 7.67 10.49
N CYS A 50 3.49 6.60 9.91
CA CYS A 50 2.09 6.39 9.56
C CYS A 50 1.66 4.93 9.60
N HIS A 51 2.20 4.12 10.51
CA HIS A 51 1.93 2.69 10.59
C HIS A 51 0.43 2.31 10.41
N PRO A 52 -0.54 2.97 11.09
CA PRO A 52 -1.96 2.61 10.96
C PRO A 52 -2.56 2.94 9.59
N ARG A 53 -1.85 3.70 8.75
CA ARG A 53 -2.30 4.19 7.44
C ARG A 53 -1.58 3.53 6.27
N LEU A 54 -0.72 2.53 6.51
CA LEU A 54 0.08 1.87 5.48
C LEU A 54 -0.77 1.38 4.29
N ALA A 55 -1.87 0.68 4.57
CA ALA A 55 -2.78 0.20 3.53
C ALA A 55 -3.47 1.34 2.77
N HIS A 56 -3.82 2.44 3.44
CA HIS A 56 -4.46 3.58 2.79
C HIS A 56 -3.49 4.31 1.84
N PHE A 57 -2.25 4.54 2.27
CA PHE A 57 -1.20 5.08 1.39
C PHE A 57 -0.95 4.17 0.19
N ASN A 58 -0.84 2.86 0.42
CA ASN A 58 -0.63 1.88 -0.64
C ASN A 58 -1.75 1.94 -1.70
N ASN A 59 -3.00 2.02 -1.26
CA ASN A 59 -4.14 2.11 -2.17
C ASN A 59 -4.10 3.38 -3.04
N CYS A 60 -3.60 4.50 -2.50
CA CYS A 60 -3.39 5.71 -3.29
C CYS A 60 -2.34 5.50 -4.38
N CYS A 61 -1.24 4.82 -4.05
CA CYS A 61 -0.17 4.56 -5.02
C CYS A 61 -0.63 3.60 -6.13
N ILE A 62 -1.33 2.52 -5.79
CA ILE A 62 -1.93 1.60 -6.79
C ILE A 62 -2.89 2.34 -7.73
N ALA A 63 -3.70 3.26 -7.20
CA ALA A 63 -4.60 4.07 -8.02
C ALA A 63 -3.84 5.05 -8.93
N HIS A 64 -2.75 5.64 -8.45
CA HIS A 64 -1.88 6.54 -9.21
C HIS A 64 -1.15 5.81 -10.33
N ASP A 65 -0.55 4.65 -10.05
CA ASP A 65 0.09 3.80 -11.04
C ASP A 65 -0.89 3.38 -12.14
N LYS A 66 -2.12 2.99 -11.76
CA LYS A 66 -3.18 2.69 -12.74
C LYS A 66 -3.56 3.91 -13.58
N CYS A 67 -3.57 5.11 -12.99
CA CYS A 67 -3.85 6.35 -13.72
C CYS A 67 -2.74 6.65 -14.75
N TYR A 68 -1.48 6.45 -14.35
CA TYR A 68 -0.31 6.56 -15.21
C TYR A 68 -0.34 5.53 -16.33
N ASP A 69 -0.65 4.28 -16.01
CA ASP A 69 -0.83 3.21 -16.99
C ASP A 69 -1.89 3.63 -18.01
N ASN A 70 -3.04 4.10 -17.57
CA ASN A 70 -4.12 4.54 -18.46
C ASN A 70 -3.84 5.84 -19.23
N GLN A 71 -2.70 6.50 -18.97
CA GLN A 71 -2.29 7.74 -19.63
C GLN A 71 -3.39 8.82 -19.57
N LEU A 72 -4.04 8.95 -18.40
CA LEU A 72 -5.14 9.90 -18.19
C LEU A 72 -4.69 11.36 -18.02
N GLY A 73 -3.38 11.63 -18.11
CA GLY A 73 -2.78 12.95 -17.93
C GLY A 73 -2.09 13.07 -16.57
N ARG A 74 -0.78 13.39 -16.60
CA ARG A 74 0.05 13.46 -15.39
C ARG A 74 -0.53 14.36 -14.30
N ILE A 75 -0.96 15.58 -14.66
CA ILE A 75 -1.47 16.56 -13.71
C ILE A 75 -2.76 16.06 -13.04
N GLU A 76 -3.64 15.41 -13.81
CA GLU A 76 -4.87 14.82 -13.28
C GLU A 76 -4.56 13.68 -12.31
N CYS A 77 -3.68 12.76 -12.71
CA CYS A 77 -3.24 11.65 -11.86
C CYS A 77 -2.56 12.13 -10.56
N ASP A 78 -1.64 13.09 -10.65
CA ASP A 78 -0.94 13.63 -9.48
C ASP A 78 -1.90 14.34 -8.53
N ASN A 79 -2.88 15.09 -9.05
CA ASN A 79 -3.88 15.74 -8.21
C ASN A 79 -4.79 14.74 -7.51
N ALA A 80 -5.25 13.70 -8.23
CA ALA A 80 -6.03 12.61 -7.63
C ALA A 80 -5.24 11.87 -6.54
N PHE A 81 -3.95 11.62 -6.79
CA PHE A 81 -3.04 11.01 -5.81
C PHE A 81 -2.87 11.88 -4.56
N CYS A 82 -2.58 13.17 -4.72
CA CYS A 82 -2.44 14.10 -3.59
C CYS A 82 -3.72 14.16 -2.74
N ASN A 83 -4.90 14.22 -3.36
CA ASN A 83 -6.18 14.21 -2.65
C ASN A 83 -6.40 12.89 -1.89
N CYS A 84 -6.03 11.76 -2.50
CA CYS A 84 -6.10 10.46 -1.84
C CYS A 84 -5.20 10.40 -0.60
N LEU A 85 -3.97 10.89 -0.70
CA LEU A 85 -3.03 10.93 0.41
C LEU A 85 -3.50 11.83 1.55
N GLU A 86 -4.12 12.97 1.24
CA GLU A 86 -4.71 13.86 2.25
C GLU A 86 -5.80 13.14 3.07
N MET A 87 -6.68 12.40 2.39
CA MET A 87 -7.69 11.56 3.05
C MET A 87 -7.08 10.42 3.85
N ALA A 88 -6.04 9.76 3.32
CA ALA A 88 -5.32 8.68 4.00
C ALA A 88 -4.62 9.16 5.28
N ALA A 89 -4.17 10.41 5.30
CA ALA A 89 -3.49 11.06 6.41
C ALA A 89 -4.42 11.73 7.42
N ALA A 90 -5.74 11.77 7.16
CA ALA A 90 -6.69 12.55 7.95
C ALA A 90 -6.62 12.22 9.46
N GLY A 91 -6.62 13.28 10.27
CA GLY A 91 -6.59 13.20 11.73
C GLY A 91 -5.21 12.89 12.34
N GLN A 92 -4.13 12.84 11.56
CA GLN A 92 -2.77 12.55 12.06
C GLN A 92 -1.73 13.52 11.47
N LEU A 93 -1.18 14.40 12.32
CA LEU A 93 -0.27 15.48 11.89
C LEU A 93 0.97 14.97 11.15
N PHE A 94 1.66 13.96 11.69
CA PHE A 94 2.83 13.38 11.06
C PHE A 94 2.51 12.71 9.72
N CYS A 95 1.30 12.16 9.58
CA CYS A 95 0.87 11.59 8.31
C CYS A 95 0.52 12.62 7.27
N LYS A 96 0.07 13.79 7.68
CA LYS A 96 -0.11 14.90 6.77
C LYS A 96 1.23 15.30 6.14
N SER A 97 2.30 15.40 6.94
CA SER A 97 3.64 15.68 6.40
C SER A 97 4.12 14.60 5.42
N GLN A 98 3.81 13.33 5.67
CA GLN A 98 4.13 12.24 4.72
C GLN A 98 3.31 12.31 3.44
N ALA A 99 2.01 12.62 3.55
CA ALA A 99 1.16 12.85 2.38
C ALA A 99 1.71 13.99 1.51
N ASP A 100 2.09 15.11 2.13
CA ASP A 100 2.67 16.26 1.44
C ASP A 100 4.00 15.91 0.77
N LEU A 101 4.87 15.14 1.45
CA LEU A 101 6.12 14.65 0.89
C LEU A 101 5.88 13.82 -0.39
N PHE A 102 5.01 12.82 -0.33
CA PHE A 102 4.74 11.93 -1.46
C PHE A 102 4.08 12.68 -2.62
N CYS A 103 3.12 13.57 -2.33
CA CYS A 103 2.50 14.46 -3.31
C CYS A 103 3.55 15.33 -4.04
N ASN A 104 4.50 15.91 -3.30
CA ASN A 104 5.56 16.73 -3.89
C ASN A 104 6.53 15.90 -4.73
N LEU A 105 6.88 14.69 -4.29
CA LEU A 105 7.77 13.80 -5.03
C LEU A 105 7.20 13.43 -6.40
N VAL A 106 5.91 13.07 -6.51
CA VAL A 106 5.33 12.74 -7.82
C VAL A 106 5.22 13.98 -8.73
N ARG A 107 4.95 15.16 -8.18
CA ARG A 107 4.89 16.41 -8.97
C ARG A 107 6.26 16.82 -9.52
N GLN A 108 7.31 16.62 -8.74
CA GLN A 108 8.68 16.98 -9.12
C GLN A 108 9.34 15.92 -10.02
N HIS A 109 9.14 14.64 -9.71
CA HIS A 109 9.88 13.54 -10.32
C HIS A 109 9.03 12.58 -11.17
N GLY A 110 7.70 12.65 -11.06
CA GLY A 110 6.79 11.74 -11.76
C GLY A 110 6.68 11.97 -13.28
N GLY A 111 7.27 13.05 -13.82
CA GLY A 111 7.25 13.34 -15.25
C GLY A 111 7.89 12.26 -16.12
N GLN A 112 9.09 11.78 -15.73
CA GLN A 112 9.75 10.70 -16.45
C GLN A 112 8.98 9.38 -16.32
N SER A 113 8.56 9.04 -15.10
CA SER A 113 7.77 7.82 -14.84
C SER A 113 6.50 7.75 -15.68
N TYR A 114 5.79 8.88 -15.81
CA TYR A 114 4.59 8.97 -16.66
C TYR A 114 4.91 8.76 -18.15
N ALA A 115 5.98 9.39 -18.64
CA ALA A 115 6.40 9.29 -20.04
C ALA A 115 6.89 7.87 -20.40
N ASP A 116 7.67 7.25 -19.52
CA ASP A 116 8.18 5.89 -19.72
C ASP A 116 7.05 4.87 -19.85
N VAL A 117 6.01 5.00 -19.03
CA VAL A 117 4.79 4.18 -19.12
C VAL A 117 4.09 4.37 -20.47
N GLY A 118 3.99 5.61 -20.96
CA GLY A 118 3.40 5.93 -22.26
C GLY A 118 4.18 5.30 -23.42
N ILE A 119 5.51 5.38 -23.39
CA ILE A 119 6.38 4.79 -24.42
C ILE A 119 6.22 3.26 -24.46
N ARG A 120 6.18 2.59 -23.30
CA ARG A 120 5.99 1.13 -23.21
C ARG A 120 4.66 0.64 -23.80
N LYS A 121 3.66 1.51 -23.94
CA LYS A 121 2.38 1.17 -24.56
C LYS A 121 2.37 1.28 -26.08
N LEU A 122 3.37 1.93 -26.68
CA LEU A 122 3.47 2.14 -28.12
C LEU A 122 4.34 1.10 -28.84
N GLY A 123 5.09 0.29 -28.10
CA GLY A 123 5.88 -0.84 -28.61
C GLY A 123 5.22 -2.17 -28.29
#